data_AF-A0A956RD04-F1
#
_entry.id   AF-A0A956RD04-F1
#
_cell.length_a   1.000
_cell.length_b   1.000
_cell.length_c   1.000
_cell.angle_alpha   90.00
_cell.angle_beta   90.00
_cell.angle_gamma   90.00
#
_symmetry.space_group_name_H-M   'P 1'
#
loop_
_entity.id
_entity.type
_entity.pdbx_description
1 polymer ?
#
loop_
_entity_poly.entity_id
_entity_poly.type
_entity_poly.pdbx_seq_one_letter_code
_entity_poly.pdbx_strand_id
1 'polypeptide(L)'
;HAHCLVRDDCCETPHPCHATCYKHQCLATTRAFLEKSGIPREKTAISFQSRLLRDPWLGPYTDFELKRFGQEGVKKIKVMCPAFVTDCLETLEEIGMRGVEEFTGAGGESLTLVPCLNAHPSWIGFLSNRIRKWEAGLD
;
A
#
# COMPACT_ATOMS: atom_id res chain seq x y z
N HIS A 1 -18.23 18.56 -10.34
CA HIS A 1 -16.94 18.68 -11.06
C HIS A 1 -16.01 17.58 -10.58
N ALA A 2 -15.42 16.80 -11.49
CA ALA A 2 -14.50 15.73 -11.13
C ALA A 2 -13.20 16.34 -10.57
N HIS A 3 -12.78 15.91 -9.38
CA HIS A 3 -11.51 16.32 -8.76
C HIS A 3 -10.41 15.29 -9.02
N CYS A 4 -10.71 14.04 -8.67
CA CYS A 4 -9.79 12.92 -8.80
C CYS A 4 -9.46 12.66 -10.28
N LEU A 5 -8.19 12.38 -10.55
CA LEU A 5 -7.65 12.01 -11.88
C LEU A 5 -7.76 13.11 -12.95
N VAL A 6 -8.14 14.34 -12.57
CA VAL A 6 -8.15 15.49 -13.50
C VAL A 6 -6.78 16.16 -13.59
N ARG A 7 -5.95 16.03 -12.55
CA ARG A 7 -4.57 16.50 -12.48
C ARG A 7 -3.71 15.48 -11.76
N ASP A 8 -2.42 15.47 -12.07
CA ASP A 8 -1.46 14.54 -11.48
C ASP A 8 -1.36 14.70 -9.95
N ASP A 9 -1.51 15.93 -9.45
CA ASP A 9 -1.42 16.33 -8.05
C ASP A 9 -2.77 16.37 -7.32
N CYS A 10 -3.83 15.76 -7.87
CA CYS A 10 -5.17 15.79 -7.25
C CYS A 10 -5.21 15.18 -5.84
N CYS A 11 -4.25 14.32 -5.47
CA CYS A 11 -4.14 13.79 -4.11
C CYS A 11 -3.46 14.76 -3.13
N GLU A 12 -2.82 15.82 -3.62
CA GLU A 12 -2.11 16.82 -2.82
C GLU A 12 -2.90 18.13 -2.72
N THR A 13 -3.67 18.47 -3.76
CA THR A 13 -4.58 19.63 -3.75
C THR A 13 -5.80 19.36 -2.86
N PRO A 14 -6.01 20.11 -1.76
CA PRO A 14 -7.11 19.88 -0.82
C PRO A 14 -8.49 19.88 -1.50
N HIS A 15 -9.29 18.87 -1.24
CA HIS A 15 -10.67 18.78 -1.73
C HIS A 15 -11.54 17.90 -0.83
N PRO A 16 -12.84 18.21 -0.64
CA PRO A 16 -13.72 17.42 0.24
C PRO A 16 -13.77 15.91 -0.09
N CYS A 17 -13.56 15.53 -1.35
CA CYS A 17 -13.55 14.11 -1.75
C CYS A 17 -12.40 13.31 -1.13
N HIS A 18 -11.36 13.96 -0.60
CA HIS A 18 -10.26 13.28 0.11
C HIS A 18 -10.75 12.51 1.35
N ALA A 19 -11.89 12.91 1.92
CA ALA A 19 -12.54 12.20 3.02
C ALA A 19 -12.94 10.76 2.66
N THR A 20 -13.12 10.44 1.37
CA THR A 20 -13.55 9.11 0.90
C THR A 20 -12.70 8.55 -0.25
N CYS A 21 -11.74 9.32 -0.77
CA CYS A 21 -10.91 8.90 -1.89
C CYS A 21 -9.86 7.87 -1.46
N TYR A 22 -10.00 6.63 -1.96
CA TYR A 22 -9.07 5.53 -1.69
C TYR A 22 -7.61 5.86 -2.01
N LYS A 23 -7.32 6.34 -3.22
CA LYS A 23 -5.93 6.70 -3.63
C LYS A 23 -5.32 7.71 -2.67
N HIS A 24 -6.04 8.78 -2.35
CA HIS A 24 -5.56 9.81 -1.42
C HIS A 24 -5.27 9.22 -0.03
N GLN A 25 -6.16 8.39 0.52
CA GLN A 25 -5.98 7.79 1.83
C GLN A 25 -4.81 6.79 1.88
N CYS A 26 -4.58 6.03 0.81
CA CYS A 26 -3.39 5.18 0.67
C CYS A 26 -2.11 6.03 0.71
N LEU A 27 -2.03 7.08 -0.11
CA LEU A 27 -0.85 7.97 -0.15
C LEU A 27 -0.63 8.68 1.20
N ALA A 28 -1.70 9.14 1.86
CA ALA A 28 -1.63 9.78 3.16
C ALA A 28 -1.13 8.83 4.25
N THR A 29 -1.62 7.58 4.25
CA THR A 29 -1.17 6.53 5.17
C THR A 29 0.31 6.20 4.96
N THR A 30 0.74 6.04 3.70
CA THR A 30 2.16 5.80 3.38
C THR A 30 3.04 6.96 3.84
N ARG A 31 2.64 8.21 3.59
CA ARG A 31 3.39 9.39 4.06
C ARG A 31 3.55 9.38 5.58
N ALA A 32 2.47 9.16 6.33
CA ALA A 32 2.52 9.10 7.79
C ALA A 32 3.39 7.95 8.31
N PHE A 33 3.40 6.81 7.62
CA PHE A 33 4.29 5.69 7.93
C PHE A 33 5.77 6.04 7.69
N LEU A 34 6.10 6.67 6.56
CA LEU A 34 7.48 7.09 6.25
C LEU A 34 8.02 8.11 7.25
N GLU A 35 7.19 9.10 7.63
CA GLU A 35 7.54 10.10 8.64
C GLU A 35 7.88 9.46 9.99
N LYS A 36 7.15 8.41 10.38
CA LYS A 36 7.39 7.70 11.65
C LYS A 36 8.52 6.68 11.58
N SER A 37 8.72 6.02 10.45
CA SER A 37 9.73 4.97 10.28
C SER A 37 11.12 5.49 9.95
N GLY A 38 11.23 6.73 9.48
CA GLY A 38 12.49 7.32 9.03
C GLY A 38 13.02 6.72 7.72
N ILE A 39 12.19 5.96 7.00
CA ILE A 39 12.57 5.40 5.70
C ILE A 39 12.65 6.55 4.68
N PRO A 40 13.78 6.69 3.96
CA PRO A 40 13.91 7.74 2.96
C PRO A 40 12.90 7.57 1.81
N ARG A 41 12.34 8.69 1.32
CA ARG A 41 11.30 8.68 0.28
C ARG A 41 11.80 8.07 -1.01
N GLU A 42 13.05 8.31 -1.36
CA GLU A 42 13.72 7.76 -2.55
C GLU A 42 13.91 6.24 -2.51
N LYS A 43 13.74 5.61 -1.34
CA LYS A 43 13.76 4.15 -1.17
C LYS A 43 12.36 3.53 -1.08
N THR A 44 11.32 4.30 -1.41
CA THR A 44 9.93 3.86 -1.32
C THR A 44 9.24 4.01 -2.67
N ALA A 45 8.39 3.05 -2.99
CA ALA A 45 7.47 3.12 -4.13
C ALA A 45 6.06 2.74 -3.66
N ILE A 46 5.06 3.19 -4.42
CA ILE A 46 3.64 2.86 -4.18
C ILE A 46 3.06 2.36 -5.49
N SER A 47 2.48 1.16 -5.46
CA SER A 47 1.76 0.56 -6.58
C SER A 47 0.43 -0.02 -6.10
N PHE A 48 -0.39 -0.43 -7.07
CA PHE A 48 -1.72 -0.98 -6.87
C PHE A 48 -1.82 -2.35 -7.57
N GLN A 49 -2.49 -3.28 -6.92
CA GLN A 49 -2.52 -4.69 -7.31
C GLN A 49 -3.94 -5.17 -7.62
N SER A 50 -4.08 -6.45 -7.99
CA SER A 50 -5.37 -7.13 -8.14
C SER A 50 -6.31 -6.51 -9.21
N ARG A 51 -5.74 -5.99 -10.30
CA ARG A 51 -6.51 -5.46 -11.45
C ARG A 51 -7.10 -6.59 -12.32
N LEU A 52 -8.22 -6.30 -12.96
CA LEU A 52 -8.80 -7.13 -14.01
C LEU A 52 -8.43 -6.60 -15.40
N LEU A 53 -8.25 -7.48 -16.38
CA LEU A 53 -7.64 -7.19 -17.68
C LEU A 53 -8.41 -6.22 -18.62
N ARG A 54 -9.64 -5.82 -18.29
CA ARG A 54 -10.54 -5.16 -19.26
C ARG A 54 -10.52 -3.63 -19.22
N ASP A 55 -10.45 -3.05 -18.04
CA ASP A 55 -10.60 -1.60 -17.85
C ASP A 55 -9.32 -1.00 -17.26
N PRO A 56 -9.05 0.30 -17.46
CA PRO A 56 -7.94 0.97 -16.79
C PRO A 56 -8.20 1.05 -15.29
N TRP A 57 -7.33 0.41 -14.50
CA TRP A 57 -7.31 0.49 -13.05
C TRP A 57 -6.34 1.55 -12.56
N LEU A 58 -6.47 1.89 -11.28
CA LEU A 58 -5.52 2.75 -10.58
C LEU A 58 -4.10 2.17 -10.67
N GLY A 59 -3.17 2.95 -11.22
CA GLY A 59 -1.75 2.60 -11.33
C GLY A 59 -0.85 3.47 -10.44
N PRO A 60 0.46 3.17 -10.39
CA PRO A 60 1.16 2.14 -11.16
C PRO A 60 0.85 0.71 -10.70
N TYR A 61 0.99 -0.28 -11.59
CA TYR A 61 0.60 -1.67 -11.31
C TYR A 61 1.73 -2.47 -10.66
N THR A 62 1.43 -3.22 -9.60
CA THR A 62 2.45 -3.94 -8.82
C THR A 62 3.23 -4.96 -9.65
N ASP A 63 2.56 -5.74 -10.49
CA ASP A 63 3.18 -6.72 -11.39
C ASP A 63 4.21 -6.09 -12.34
N PHE A 64 3.94 -4.86 -12.80
CA PHE A 64 4.84 -4.11 -13.67
C PHE A 64 5.99 -3.48 -12.89
N GLU A 65 5.73 -2.93 -11.71
CA GLU A 65 6.77 -2.33 -10.86
C GLU A 65 7.77 -3.37 -10.34
N LEU A 66 7.31 -4.56 -9.95
CA LEU A 66 8.20 -5.65 -9.52
C LEU A 66 9.19 -6.06 -10.62
N LYS A 67 8.70 -6.22 -11.86
CA LYS A 67 9.56 -6.51 -13.02
C LYS A 67 10.54 -5.37 -13.30
N ARG A 68 10.05 -4.13 -13.27
CA ARG A 68 10.87 -2.93 -13.49
C ARG A 68 12.02 -2.86 -12.46
N PHE A 69 11.73 -3.04 -11.18
CA PHE A 69 12.76 -3.02 -10.13
C PHE A 69 13.83 -4.09 -10.32
N GLY A 70 13.44 -5.34 -10.65
CA GLY A 70 14.38 -6.40 -10.95
C GLY A 70 15.31 -6.05 -12.12
N GLN A 71 14.73 -5.52 -13.21
CA GLN A 71 15.46 -5.11 -14.41
C GLN A 71 16.40 -3.91 -14.18
N GLU A 72 16.02 -2.99 -13.30
CA GLU A 72 16.87 -1.86 -12.87
C GLU A 72 17.98 -2.27 -11.89
N GLY A 73 18.07 -3.56 -11.55
CA GLY A 73 19.13 -4.11 -10.70
C GLY A 73 18.86 -3.98 -9.21
N VAL A 74 17.63 -3.62 -8.79
CA VAL A 74 17.24 -3.67 -7.38
C VAL A 74 17.28 -5.13 -6.93
N LYS A 75 18.07 -5.42 -5.89
CA LYS A 75 18.30 -6.80 -5.43
C LYS A 75 17.31 -7.23 -4.36
N LYS A 76 16.94 -6.33 -3.44
CA LYS A 76 16.15 -6.70 -2.27
C LYS A 76 15.06 -5.68 -2.03
N ILE A 77 13.83 -6.15 -1.89
CA ILE A 77 12.67 -5.31 -1.59
C ILE A 77 11.85 -5.90 -0.44
N LYS A 78 11.18 -5.02 0.30
CA LYS A 78 10.14 -5.37 1.26
C LYS A 78 8.83 -4.80 0.76
N VAL A 79 7.77 -5.59 0.76
CA VAL A 79 6.45 -5.18 0.30
C VAL A 79 5.47 -5.24 1.47
N MET A 80 4.74 -4.16 1.69
CA MET A 80 3.66 -4.08 2.66
C MET A 80 2.35 -3.78 1.95
N CYS A 81 1.25 -4.37 2.41
CA CYS A 81 -0.09 -4.17 1.84
C CYS A 81 -0.99 -3.41 2.83
N PRO A 82 -0.74 -2.11 3.10
CA PRO A 82 -1.39 -1.38 4.19
C PRO A 82 -2.89 -1.14 3.99
N ALA A 83 -3.42 -1.40 2.79
CA ALA A 83 -4.86 -1.37 2.54
C ALA A 83 -5.60 -2.61 3.12
N PHE A 84 -4.86 -3.63 3.59
CA PHE A 84 -5.39 -4.80 4.28
C PHE A 84 -4.83 -4.89 5.70
N VAL A 85 -5.69 -5.17 6.67
CA VAL A 85 -5.31 -5.33 8.08
C VAL A 85 -5.06 -6.79 8.47
N THR A 86 -5.47 -7.73 7.64
CA THR A 86 -5.32 -9.18 7.82
C THR A 86 -4.77 -9.80 6.55
N ASP A 87 -3.97 -10.86 6.69
CA ASP A 87 -3.50 -11.62 5.53
C ASP A 87 -4.67 -12.27 4.79
N CYS A 88 -4.58 -12.25 3.46
CA CYS A 88 -5.58 -12.78 2.54
C CYS A 88 -4.91 -13.32 1.28
N LEU A 89 -5.70 -13.70 0.28
CA LEU A 89 -5.19 -14.23 -0.98
C LEU A 89 -4.27 -13.22 -1.68
N GLU A 90 -4.69 -11.96 -1.69
CA GLU A 90 -4.00 -10.82 -2.28
C GLU A 90 -2.65 -10.55 -1.61
N THR A 91 -2.46 -10.92 -0.33
CA THR A 91 -1.15 -10.76 0.34
C THR A 91 -0.31 -12.02 0.20
N LEU A 92 -0.83 -13.18 0.61
CA LEU A 92 -0.05 -14.41 0.71
C LEU A 92 0.28 -15.02 -0.65
N GLU A 93 -0.69 -15.08 -1.56
CA GLU A 93 -0.49 -15.69 -2.88
C GLU A 93 0.03 -14.64 -3.88
N GLU A 94 -0.68 -13.53 -4.07
CA GLU A 94 -0.34 -12.57 -5.12
C GLU A 94 1.01 -11.89 -4.87
N ILE A 95 1.31 -11.49 -3.62
CA ILE A 95 2.60 -10.88 -3.29
C ILE A 95 3.61 -11.90 -2.75
N GLY A 96 3.19 -12.72 -1.79
CA GLY A 96 4.08 -13.65 -1.09
C GLY A 96 4.58 -14.83 -1.93
N MET A 97 3.90 -15.17 -3.02
CA MET A 97 4.32 -16.24 -3.93
C MET A 97 4.59 -15.68 -5.33
N ARG A 98 3.54 -15.18 -6.01
CA ARG A 98 3.65 -14.71 -7.40
C ARG A 98 4.55 -13.49 -7.53
N GLY A 99 4.42 -12.51 -6.63
CA GLY A 99 5.29 -11.34 -6.61
C GLY A 99 6.77 -11.70 -6.38
N VAL A 100 7.04 -12.72 -5.54
CA VAL A 100 8.40 -13.25 -5.33
C VAL A 100 8.96 -13.83 -6.63
N GLU A 101 8.17 -14.67 -7.32
CA GLU A 101 8.55 -15.25 -8.61
C GLU A 101 8.78 -14.18 -9.68
N GLU A 102 7.89 -13.18 -9.77
CA GLU A 102 8.00 -12.08 -10.75
C GLU A 102 9.24 -11.21 -10.52
N PHE A 103 9.52 -10.82 -9.26
CA PHE A 103 10.67 -9.99 -8.92
C PHE A 103 12.00 -10.74 -9.11
N THR A 104 12.07 -11.99 -8.65
CA THR A 104 13.30 -12.80 -8.77
C THR A 104 13.56 -13.23 -10.22
N GLY A 105 12.51 -13.60 -10.96
CA GLY A 105 12.60 -13.88 -12.39
C GLY A 105 13.03 -12.68 -13.23
N ALA A 106 12.81 -11.45 -12.75
CA ALA A 106 13.25 -10.22 -13.39
C ALA A 106 14.68 -9.78 -13.03
N GLY A 107 15.41 -10.51 -12.17
CA GLY A 107 16.80 -10.21 -11.79
C GLY A 107 17.00 -9.69 -10.37
N GLY A 108 15.92 -9.60 -9.58
CA GLY A 108 15.98 -9.40 -8.13
C GLY A 108 16.45 -10.65 -7.38
N GLU A 109 16.87 -10.51 -6.13
CA GLU A 109 17.31 -11.63 -5.27
C GLU A 109 16.24 -12.03 -4.25
N SER A 110 15.57 -11.07 -3.61
CA SER A 110 14.58 -11.38 -2.57
C SER A 110 13.49 -10.31 -2.44
N LEU A 111 12.24 -10.75 -2.44
CA LEU A 111 11.08 -9.98 -2.00
C LEU A 111 10.62 -10.53 -0.66
N THR A 112 10.54 -9.67 0.37
CA THR A 112 9.97 -10.04 1.67
C THR A 112 8.60 -9.39 1.84
N LEU A 113 7.56 -10.22 1.90
CA LEU A 113 6.24 -9.77 2.33
C LEU A 113 6.30 -9.41 3.83
N VAL A 114 5.93 -8.17 4.15
CA VAL A 114 5.70 -7.73 5.52
C VAL A 114 4.29 -8.21 5.91
N PRO A 115 4.15 -9.03 6.97
CA PRO A 115 2.84 -9.51 7.39
C PRO A 115 1.87 -8.37 7.69
N CYS A 116 0.58 -8.60 7.41
CA CYS A 116 -0.47 -7.72 7.88
C CYS A 116 -0.51 -7.65 9.42
N LEU A 117 -1.26 -6.69 9.95
CA LEU A 117 -1.39 -6.49 11.40
C LEU A 117 -1.99 -7.72 12.10
N ASN A 118 -2.89 -8.44 11.44
CA ASN A 118 -3.52 -9.66 11.95
C ASN A 118 -4.03 -9.47 13.39
N ALA A 119 -3.67 -10.38 14.30
CA ALA A 119 -4.01 -10.31 15.72
C ALA A 119 -2.92 -9.63 16.57
N HIS A 120 -2.08 -8.77 15.98
CA HIS A 120 -1.00 -8.12 16.73
C HIS A 120 -1.57 -7.33 17.92
N PRO A 121 -1.07 -7.51 19.16
CA PRO A 121 -1.67 -6.91 20.36
C PRO A 121 -1.82 -5.39 20.28
N SER A 122 -0.87 -4.68 19.68
CA SER A 122 -0.96 -3.22 19.51
C SER A 122 -2.09 -2.79 18.57
N TRP A 123 -2.41 -3.60 17.56
CA TRP A 123 -3.52 -3.32 16.64
C TRP A 123 -4.88 -3.55 17.33
N ILE A 124 -5.01 -4.68 18.04
CA ILE A 124 -6.21 -4.96 18.84
C ILE A 124 -6.41 -3.87 19.90
N GLY A 125 -5.34 -3.47 20.59
CA GLY A 125 -5.37 -2.40 21.58
C GLY A 125 -5.77 -1.05 20.97
N PHE A 126 -5.25 -0.72 19.79
CA PHE A 126 -5.66 0.48 19.04
C PHE A 126 -7.16 0.48 18.72
N LEU A 127 -7.67 -0.61 18.15
CA LEU A 127 -9.10 -0.74 17.81
C LEU A 127 -9.98 -0.66 19.05
N SER A 128 -9.63 -1.39 20.12
CA SER A 128 -10.38 -1.37 21.38
C SER A 128 -10.43 0.04 21.98
N ASN A 129 -9.31 0.76 21.96
CA ASN A 129 -9.26 2.14 22.45
C ASN A 129 -10.12 3.09 21.60
N ARG A 130 -10.12 2.92 20.26
CA ARG A 130 -10.96 3.71 19.36
C ARG A 130 -12.45 3.50 19.63
N ILE A 131 -12.88 2.26 19.84
CA ILE A 131 -14.27 1.94 20.20
C ILE A 131 -14.65 2.60 21.53
N ARG A 132 -13.81 2.46 22.56
CA ARG A 132 -14.07 3.07 23.89
C ARG A 132 -14.15 4.59 23.84
N LYS A 133 -13.31 5.24 23.02
CA LYS A 133 -13.37 6.70 22.83
C LYS A 133 -14.65 7.13 22.14
N TRP A 134 -15.07 6.40 21.10
CA TRP A 134 -16.32 6.64 20.41
C TRP A 134 -17.53 6.47 21.35
N GLU A 135 -17.57 5.41 22.16
CA GLU A 135 -18.61 5.19 23.17
C GLU A 135 -18.66 6.31 24.23
N ALA A 136 -17.51 6.90 24.57
CA ALA A 136 -17.39 8.01 25.50
C ALA A 136 -17.65 9.39 24.86
N GLY A 137 -17.95 9.47 23.57
CA GLY A 137 -18.16 10.74 22.85
C GLY A 137 -16.90 11.61 22.72
N LEU A 138 -15.72 10.97 22.69
CA LEU A 138 -14.41 11.63 22.60
C LEU A 138 -13.84 11.67 21.16
N ASP A 139 -14.59 11.17 20.18
CA ASP A 139 -14.27 11.10 18.75
C ASP A 139 -15.46 11.58 17.91
#